data_AF-A0A519IKZ5-F1
#
_entry.id   AF-A0A519IKZ5-F1
#
_cell.length_a   1.000
_cell.length_b   1.000
_cell.length_c   1.000
_cell.angle_alpha   90.00
_cell.angle_beta   90.00
_cell.angle_gamma   90.00
#
_symmetry.space_group_name_H-M   'P 1'
#
loop_
_entity.id
_entity.type
_entity.pdbx_description
1 polymer ?
#
loop_
_entity_poly.entity_id
_entity_poly.type
_entity_poly.pdbx_seq_one_letter_code
_entity_poly.pdbx_strand_id
1 'polypeptide(L)'
;MNAPRLLCALMMVGIAGTASANLTKPVYSTAKDEVKAMFKAEKDKCDSLSGNAKDVCVERAKGQEKVALAHLEYQYTGNTKDRNDYLEARYDAKYKIAKEACDSKSGNAKDVCVADAKAAHDKSKADLKANKKIADAQEDQMEAKLKADYKAANERCDSLSGDAKDSCQASAKARYFQ
;
A
#
# COMPACT_ATOMS: atom_id res chain seq x y z
N MET A 1 28.57 -22.60 -19.44
CA MET A 1 28.92 -21.80 -18.25
C MET A 1 27.61 -21.35 -17.63
N ASN A 2 27.23 -21.98 -16.53
CA ASN A 2 25.92 -21.83 -15.88
C ASN A 2 25.91 -20.58 -15.01
N ALA A 3 25.11 -19.57 -15.36
CA ALA A 3 24.73 -18.52 -14.44
C ALA A 3 23.51 -19.00 -13.63
N PRO A 4 23.60 -19.10 -12.29
CA PRO A 4 22.50 -19.57 -11.48
C PRO A 4 21.42 -18.49 -11.42
N ARG A 5 20.18 -18.96 -11.58
CA ARG A 5 18.93 -18.24 -11.37
C ARG A 5 18.95 -17.57 -9.99
N LEU A 6 19.14 -16.26 -9.94
CA LEU A 6 18.74 -15.43 -8.79
C LEU A 6 17.21 -15.28 -8.80
N LEU A 7 16.54 -16.37 -8.48
CA LEU A 7 15.24 -16.35 -7.83
C LEU A 7 15.52 -15.99 -6.35
N CYS A 8 15.63 -14.70 -6.05
CA CYS A 8 15.51 -14.25 -4.66
C CYS A 8 14.03 -14.31 -4.28
N ALA A 9 13.60 -15.53 -3.93
CA ALA A 9 12.48 -15.74 -3.04
C ALA A 9 12.86 -15.11 -1.69
N LEU A 10 12.38 -13.88 -1.43
CA LEU A 10 12.31 -13.32 -0.08
C LEU A 10 11.25 -14.12 0.70
N MET A 11 11.67 -15.28 1.22
CA MET A 11 10.99 -15.91 2.34
C MET A 11 11.04 -14.95 3.53
N MET A 12 9.88 -14.66 4.11
CA MET A 12 9.79 -14.09 5.45
C MET A 12 10.42 -15.07 6.45
N VAL A 13 11.60 -14.71 6.95
CA VAL A 13 12.09 -15.21 8.24
C VAL A 13 11.76 -14.12 9.25
N GLY A 14 10.89 -14.45 10.21
CA GLY A 14 10.56 -13.57 11.32
C GLY A 14 11.80 -13.29 12.17
N ILE A 15 12.11 -12.01 12.33
CA ILE A 15 12.90 -11.50 13.45
C ILE A 15 11.94 -10.61 14.25
N ALA A 16 11.74 -10.97 15.51
CA ALA A 16 11.01 -10.15 16.46
C ALA A 16 11.75 -8.81 16.68
N GLY A 17 11.03 -7.70 16.51
CA GLY A 17 11.45 -6.38 16.99
C GLY A 17 12.49 -5.66 16.15
N THR A 18 12.12 -5.20 14.96
CA THR A 18 12.68 -3.95 14.41
C THR A 18 11.51 -3.09 13.96
N ALA A 19 11.50 -1.81 14.36
CA ALA A 19 10.71 -0.83 13.64
C ALA A 19 11.14 -0.95 12.17
N SER A 20 10.24 -1.30 11.27
CA SER A 20 10.52 -1.35 9.85
C SER A 20 10.85 0.07 9.41
N ALA A 21 12.13 0.43 9.44
CA ALA A 21 12.58 1.73 9.00
C ALA A 21 12.24 1.87 7.51
N ASN A 22 11.62 2.98 7.16
CA ASN A 22 11.36 3.31 5.77
C ASN A 22 12.67 3.29 4.96
N LEU A 23 12.57 3.01 3.66
CA LEU A 23 13.73 2.99 2.78
C LEU A 23 14.45 4.35 2.79
N THR A 24 15.76 4.33 2.63
CA THR A 24 16.52 5.57 2.41
C THR A 24 16.37 6.01 0.95
N LYS A 25 16.54 7.32 0.69
CA LYS A 25 16.44 7.88 -0.66
C LYS A 25 17.37 7.19 -1.69
N PRO A 26 18.64 6.86 -1.38
CA PRO A 26 19.49 6.12 -2.31
C PRO A 26 18.94 4.72 -2.63
N VAL A 27 18.52 3.96 -1.61
CA VAL A 27 17.96 2.62 -1.79
C VAL A 27 16.67 2.67 -2.62
N TYR A 28 15.78 3.62 -2.32
CA TYR A 28 14.56 3.87 -3.10
C TYR A 28 14.88 4.17 -4.57
N SER A 29 15.83 5.05 -4.86
CA SER A 29 16.20 5.42 -6.23
C SER A 29 16.73 4.23 -7.02
N THR A 30 17.67 3.48 -6.43
CA THR A 30 18.25 2.29 -7.08
C THR A 30 17.20 1.21 -7.33
N ALA A 31 16.39 0.88 -6.32
CA ALA A 31 15.32 -0.10 -6.45
C ALA A 31 14.29 0.31 -7.52
N LYS A 32 14.01 1.60 -7.66
CA LYS A 32 13.10 2.13 -8.69
C LYS A 32 13.61 1.87 -10.10
N ASP A 33 14.90 2.07 -10.33
CA ASP A 33 15.52 1.83 -11.63
C ASP A 33 15.65 0.34 -11.94
N GLU A 34 15.99 -0.48 -10.93
CA GLU A 34 16.01 -1.95 -11.04
C GLU A 34 14.63 -2.50 -11.42
N VAL A 35 13.57 -2.07 -10.73
CA VAL A 35 12.18 -2.46 -11.03
C VAL A 35 11.84 -2.16 -12.48
N LYS A 36 12.12 -0.93 -12.96
CA LYS A 36 11.86 -0.56 -14.36
C LYS A 36 12.65 -1.42 -15.35
N ALA A 37 13.92 -1.67 -15.08
CA ALA A 37 14.78 -2.49 -15.93
C ALA A 37 14.27 -3.95 -16.00
N MET A 38 13.92 -4.53 -14.85
CA MET A 38 13.35 -5.87 -14.78
C MET A 38 12.04 -5.96 -15.57
N PHE A 39 11.10 -5.03 -15.38
CA PHE A 39 9.82 -5.08 -16.09
C PHE A 39 9.91 -4.76 -17.57
N LYS A 40 10.89 -3.95 -17.99
CA LYS A 40 11.24 -3.81 -19.41
C LYS A 40 11.64 -5.18 -19.98
N ALA A 41 12.58 -5.88 -19.32
CA ALA A 41 13.03 -7.19 -19.77
C ALA A 41 11.90 -8.25 -19.76
N GLU A 42 11.03 -8.25 -18.74
CA GLU A 42 9.86 -9.15 -18.71
C GLU A 42 8.86 -8.83 -19.83
N LYS A 43 8.64 -7.56 -20.13
CA LYS A 43 7.78 -7.15 -21.25
C LYS A 43 8.37 -7.58 -22.59
N ASP A 44 9.68 -7.46 -22.77
CA ASP A 44 10.36 -7.89 -24.01
C ASP A 44 10.23 -9.41 -24.22
N LYS A 45 10.21 -10.21 -23.14
CA LYS A 45 9.94 -11.67 -23.24
C LYS A 45 8.56 -11.98 -23.82
N CYS A 46 7.58 -11.08 -23.67
CA CYS A 46 6.26 -11.24 -24.27
C CYS A 46 6.28 -11.20 -25.80
N ASP A 47 7.36 -10.74 -26.44
CA ASP A 47 7.47 -10.70 -27.91
C ASP A 47 7.50 -12.08 -28.56
N SER A 48 7.82 -13.12 -27.79
CA SER A 48 7.71 -14.52 -28.20
C SER A 48 6.27 -15.04 -28.34
N LEU A 49 5.29 -14.27 -27.84
CA LEU A 49 3.87 -14.62 -27.87
C LEU A 49 3.15 -13.88 -29.01
N SER A 50 1.92 -14.28 -29.30
CA SER A 50 1.06 -13.61 -30.29
C SER A 50 -0.39 -13.54 -29.85
N GLY A 51 -1.15 -12.62 -30.46
CA GLY A 51 -2.55 -12.36 -30.14
C GLY A 51 -2.79 -12.05 -28.66
N ASN A 52 -3.96 -12.44 -28.17
CA ASN A 52 -4.40 -12.21 -26.79
C ASN A 52 -3.38 -12.68 -25.73
N ALA A 53 -2.62 -13.74 -26.00
CA ALA A 53 -1.60 -14.22 -25.07
C ALA A 53 -0.46 -13.20 -24.90
N LYS A 54 -0.06 -12.53 -25.98
CA LYS A 54 0.90 -11.43 -25.94
C LYS A 54 0.35 -10.24 -25.18
N ASP A 55 -0.90 -9.86 -25.46
CA ASP A 55 -1.51 -8.68 -24.85
C ASP A 55 -1.67 -8.85 -23.33
N VAL A 56 -2.16 -10.01 -22.88
CA VAL A 56 -2.24 -10.37 -21.46
C VAL A 56 -0.86 -10.37 -20.79
N CYS A 57 0.17 -10.88 -21.49
CA CYS A 57 1.55 -10.86 -20.98
C CYS A 57 2.05 -9.43 -20.78
N VAL A 58 1.86 -8.57 -21.78
CA VAL A 58 2.27 -7.16 -21.73
C VAL A 58 1.50 -6.39 -20.64
N GLU A 59 0.18 -6.58 -20.53
CA GLU A 59 -0.60 -5.94 -19.47
C GLU A 59 -0.23 -6.44 -18.07
N ARG A 60 0.13 -7.72 -17.94
CA ARG A 60 0.66 -8.26 -16.68
C ARG A 60 1.97 -7.59 -16.29
N ALA A 61 2.91 -7.47 -17.22
CA ALA A 61 4.19 -6.81 -16.97
C ALA A 61 4.00 -5.35 -16.55
N LYS A 62 3.20 -4.57 -17.29
CA LYS A 62 2.86 -3.18 -16.95
C LYS A 62 2.16 -3.06 -15.59
N GLY A 63 1.24 -3.98 -15.29
CA GLY A 63 0.51 -4.01 -14.03
C GLY A 63 1.44 -4.28 -12.85
N GLN A 64 2.33 -5.26 -12.99
CA GLN A 64 3.30 -5.60 -11.95
C GLN A 64 4.33 -4.48 -11.75
N GLU A 65 4.78 -3.81 -12.82
CA GLU A 65 5.64 -2.62 -12.72
C GLU A 65 4.99 -1.52 -11.87
N LYS A 66 3.74 -1.15 -12.19
CA LYS A 66 3.00 -0.13 -11.45
C LYS A 66 2.81 -0.50 -9.98
N VAL A 67 2.45 -1.75 -9.72
CA VAL A 67 2.28 -2.26 -8.35
C VAL A 67 3.59 -2.23 -7.58
N ALA A 68 4.70 -2.65 -8.20
CA ALA A 68 6.02 -2.65 -7.56
C ALA A 68 6.49 -1.23 -7.25
N LEU A 69 6.31 -0.28 -8.19
CA LEU A 69 6.66 1.12 -7.97
C LEU A 69 5.82 1.76 -6.87
N ALA A 70 4.50 1.50 -6.82
CA ALA A 70 3.64 2.01 -5.76
C ALA A 70 3.98 1.39 -4.39
N HIS A 71 4.34 0.09 -4.37
CA HIS A 71 4.79 -0.57 -3.15
C HIS A 71 6.10 0.03 -2.64
N LEU A 72 7.04 0.30 -3.56
CA LEU A 72 8.33 0.90 -3.26
C LEU A 72 8.16 2.33 -2.71
N GLU A 73 7.23 3.11 -3.26
CA GLU A 73 6.86 4.42 -2.72
C GLU A 73 6.35 4.29 -1.29
N TYR A 74 5.41 3.38 -1.04
CA TYR A 74 4.91 3.14 0.31
C TYR A 74 6.02 2.73 1.30
N GLN A 75 6.96 1.87 0.88
CA GLN A 75 8.10 1.51 1.73
C GLN A 75 9.07 2.67 1.98
N TYR A 76 9.13 3.65 1.08
CA TYR A 76 9.96 4.85 1.25
C TYR A 76 9.29 5.91 2.13
N THR A 77 7.98 6.10 2.01
CA THR A 77 7.27 7.14 2.76
C THR A 77 6.71 6.65 4.09
N GLY A 78 6.32 5.37 4.18
CA GLY A 78 5.60 4.79 5.31
C GLY A 78 4.17 5.33 5.49
N ASN A 79 3.69 6.16 4.56
CA ASN A 79 2.44 6.88 4.73
C ASN A 79 1.22 6.04 4.33
N THR A 80 0.14 6.14 5.11
CA THR A 80 -1.14 5.45 4.84
C THR A 80 -1.72 5.77 3.47
N LYS A 81 -1.52 7.01 2.98
CA LYS A 81 -1.95 7.40 1.63
C LYS A 81 -1.27 6.54 0.56
N ASP A 82 0.05 6.41 0.61
CA ASP A 82 0.80 5.64 -0.41
C ASP A 82 0.56 4.14 -0.27
N ARG A 83 0.30 3.65 0.96
CA ARG A 83 -0.21 2.30 1.19
C ARG A 83 -1.51 2.04 0.42
N ASN A 84 -2.42 3.02 0.45
CA ASN A 84 -3.69 2.91 -0.24
C ASN A 84 -3.54 3.00 -1.76
N ASP A 85 -2.64 3.86 -2.25
CA ASP A 85 -2.34 3.97 -3.68
C ASP A 85 -1.70 2.66 -4.20
N TYR A 86 -0.85 2.01 -3.41
CA TYR A 86 -0.35 0.66 -3.67
C TYR A 86 -1.48 -0.38 -3.79
N LEU A 87 -2.43 -0.39 -2.86
CA LEU A 87 -3.57 -1.31 -2.92
C LEU A 87 -4.45 -1.05 -4.14
N GLU A 88 -4.71 0.22 -4.46
CA GLU A 88 -5.47 0.60 -5.65
C GLU A 88 -4.78 0.17 -6.94
N ALA A 89 -3.47 0.38 -7.05
CA ALA A 89 -2.67 -0.08 -8.19
C ALA A 89 -2.77 -1.61 -8.38
N ARG A 90 -2.85 -2.39 -7.29
CA ARG A 90 -3.04 -3.85 -7.36
C ARG A 90 -4.40 -4.22 -7.93
N TYR A 91 -5.46 -3.54 -7.50
CA TYR A 91 -6.81 -3.81 -8.00
C TYR A 91 -6.91 -3.42 -9.48
N ASP A 92 -6.41 -2.25 -9.85
CA ASP A 92 -6.37 -1.80 -11.25
C ASP A 92 -5.58 -2.74 -12.15
N ALA A 93 -4.42 -3.23 -11.70
CA ALA A 93 -3.61 -4.20 -12.44
C ALA A 93 -4.38 -5.52 -12.64
N LYS A 94 -4.99 -6.07 -11.58
CA LYS A 94 -5.79 -7.29 -11.67
C LYS A 94 -6.96 -7.14 -12.64
N TYR A 95 -7.67 -6.01 -12.58
CA TYR A 95 -8.78 -5.73 -13.48
C TYR A 95 -8.34 -5.66 -14.94
N LYS A 96 -7.25 -4.92 -15.24
CA LYS A 96 -6.73 -4.80 -16.61
C LYS A 96 -6.31 -6.15 -17.18
N ILE A 97 -5.59 -6.96 -16.39
CA ILE A 97 -5.20 -8.32 -16.79
C ILE A 97 -6.44 -9.20 -17.03
N ALA A 98 -7.42 -9.15 -16.14
CA ALA A 98 -8.65 -9.94 -16.28
C ALA A 98 -9.47 -9.51 -17.51
N LYS A 99 -9.60 -8.19 -17.74
CA LYS A 99 -10.28 -7.64 -18.90
C LYS A 99 -9.61 -8.06 -20.20
N GLU A 100 -8.28 -7.94 -20.28
CA GLU A 100 -7.51 -8.38 -21.45
C GLU A 100 -7.67 -9.89 -21.67
N ALA A 101 -7.67 -10.69 -20.60
CA ALA A 101 -7.88 -12.14 -20.72
C ALA A 101 -9.27 -12.49 -21.30
N CYS A 102 -10.28 -11.63 -21.09
CA CYS A 102 -11.61 -11.80 -21.66
C CYS A 102 -11.66 -11.57 -23.18
N ASP A 103 -10.66 -10.92 -23.80
CA ASP A 103 -10.68 -10.63 -25.23
C ASP A 103 -10.55 -11.87 -26.12
N SER A 104 -10.11 -12.99 -25.53
CA SER A 104 -10.17 -14.33 -26.15
C SER A 104 -11.58 -14.90 -26.31
N LYS A 105 -12.60 -14.28 -25.68
CA LYS A 105 -14.00 -14.72 -25.72
C LYS A 105 -14.82 -13.88 -26.71
N SER A 106 -16.04 -14.31 -27.01
CA SER A 106 -16.96 -13.59 -27.88
C SER A 106 -18.41 -13.66 -27.39
N GLY A 107 -19.24 -12.73 -27.89
CA GLY A 107 -20.64 -12.61 -27.53
C GLY A 107 -20.87 -12.49 -26.02
N ASN A 108 -21.99 -13.06 -25.55
CA ASN A 108 -22.38 -13.02 -24.14
C ASN A 108 -21.27 -13.55 -23.18
N ALA A 109 -20.47 -14.52 -23.61
CA ALA A 109 -19.38 -15.04 -22.77
C ALA A 109 -18.28 -14.00 -22.52
N LYS A 110 -18.02 -13.10 -23.48
CA LYS A 110 -17.11 -11.96 -23.29
C LYS A 110 -17.72 -10.93 -22.35
N ASP A 111 -18.99 -10.59 -22.58
CA ASP A 111 -19.70 -9.57 -21.80
C ASP A 111 -19.76 -9.95 -20.31
N VAL A 112 -20.12 -11.20 -20.01
CA VAL A 112 -20.12 -11.73 -18.64
C VAL A 112 -18.72 -11.70 -18.03
N CYS A 113 -17.69 -12.12 -18.78
CA CYS A 113 -16.31 -12.08 -18.28
C CYS A 113 -15.85 -10.67 -17.90
N VAL A 114 -16.15 -9.67 -18.74
CA VAL A 114 -15.80 -8.27 -18.48
C VAL A 114 -16.63 -7.71 -17.32
N ALA A 115 -17.91 -8.07 -17.22
CA ALA A 115 -18.77 -7.68 -16.12
C ALA A 115 -18.28 -8.23 -14.78
N ASP A 116 -17.89 -9.51 -14.72
CA ASP A 116 -17.33 -10.15 -13.51
C ASP A 116 -16.02 -9.50 -13.10
N ALA A 117 -15.12 -9.25 -14.06
CA ALA A 117 -13.84 -8.56 -13.81
C ALA A 117 -14.07 -7.16 -13.24
N LYS A 118 -15.04 -6.41 -13.79
CA LYS A 118 -15.43 -5.09 -13.31
C LYS A 118 -16.07 -5.15 -11.93
N ALA A 119 -16.97 -6.09 -11.68
CA ALA A 119 -17.63 -6.25 -10.39
C ALA A 119 -16.61 -6.55 -9.28
N ALA A 120 -15.65 -7.43 -9.54
CA ALA A 120 -14.56 -7.73 -8.60
C ALA A 120 -13.68 -6.50 -8.31
N HIS A 121 -13.41 -5.69 -9.34
CA HIS A 121 -12.65 -4.44 -9.23
C HIS A 121 -13.40 -3.38 -8.40
N ASP A 122 -14.65 -3.11 -8.75
CA ASP A 122 -15.49 -2.13 -8.07
C ASP A 122 -15.71 -2.52 -6.60
N LYS A 123 -15.91 -3.82 -6.31
CA LYS A 123 -15.98 -4.34 -4.93
C LYS A 123 -14.69 -4.06 -4.16
N SER A 124 -13.53 -4.38 -4.76
CA SER A 124 -12.23 -4.14 -4.10
C SER A 124 -11.99 -2.65 -3.82
N LYS A 125 -12.41 -1.76 -4.73
CA LYS A 125 -12.33 -0.29 -4.52
C LYS A 125 -13.30 0.19 -3.46
N ALA A 126 -14.52 -0.35 -3.42
CA ALA A 126 -15.50 -0.04 -2.39
C ALA A 126 -15.00 -0.45 -1.00
N ASP A 127 -14.47 -1.66 -0.86
CA ASP A 127 -13.89 -2.18 0.38
C ASP A 127 -12.71 -1.31 0.84
N LEU A 128 -11.81 -0.92 -0.08
CA LEU A 128 -10.71 -0.01 0.23
C LEU A 128 -11.24 1.35 0.72
N LYS A 129 -12.24 1.93 0.06
CA LYS A 129 -12.84 3.21 0.47
C LYS A 129 -13.52 3.12 1.83
N ALA A 130 -14.21 2.02 2.12
CA ALA A 130 -14.82 1.78 3.43
C ALA A 130 -13.75 1.69 4.52
N ASN A 131 -12.67 0.94 4.28
CA ASN A 131 -11.55 0.83 5.22
C ASN A 131 -10.85 2.17 5.47
N LYS A 132 -10.69 3.03 4.45
CA LYS A 132 -10.19 4.40 4.64
C LYS A 132 -11.06 5.18 5.63
N LYS A 133 -12.37 5.22 5.38
CA LYS A 133 -13.31 5.93 6.27
C LYS A 133 -13.31 5.39 7.70
N ILE A 134 -13.18 4.07 7.87
CA ILE A 134 -13.09 3.46 9.21
C ILE A 134 -11.81 3.90 9.90
N ALA A 135 -10.67 3.90 9.20
CA ALA A 135 -9.41 4.35 9.75
C ALA A 135 -9.46 5.84 10.14
N ASP A 136 -9.97 6.70 9.26
CA ASP A 136 -10.13 8.14 9.54
C ASP A 136 -11.03 8.36 10.77
N ALA A 137 -12.17 7.65 10.86
CA ALA A 137 -13.06 7.74 12.01
C ALA A 137 -12.42 7.23 13.32
N GLN A 138 -11.55 6.21 13.24
CA GLN A 138 -10.81 5.73 14.40
C GLN A 138 -9.76 6.75 14.86
N GLU A 139 -9.07 7.41 13.93
CA GLU A 139 -8.13 8.49 14.22
C GLU A 139 -8.82 9.66 14.94
N ASP A 140 -9.94 10.15 14.38
CA ASP A 140 -10.76 11.21 14.98
C ASP A 140 -11.23 10.83 16.40
N GLN A 141 -11.70 9.60 16.58
CA GLN A 141 -12.14 9.10 17.89
C GLN A 141 -10.99 9.04 18.90
N MET A 142 -9.80 8.58 18.47
CA MET A 142 -8.63 8.55 19.35
C MET A 142 -8.17 9.96 19.73
N GLU A 143 -8.13 10.90 18.77
CA GLU A 143 -7.78 12.29 19.04
C GLU A 143 -8.75 12.93 20.05
N ALA A 144 -10.06 12.76 19.83
CA ALA A 144 -11.09 13.28 20.73
C ALA A 144 -10.94 12.72 22.15
N LYS A 145 -10.66 11.42 22.28
CA LYS A 145 -10.42 10.78 23.58
C LYS A 145 -9.16 11.31 24.25
N LEU A 146 -8.04 11.39 23.53
CA LEU A 146 -6.78 11.92 24.07
C LEU A 146 -6.93 13.36 24.54
N LYS A 147 -7.66 14.19 23.78
CA LYS A 147 -7.94 15.58 24.15
C LYS A 147 -8.83 15.69 25.39
N ALA A 148 -9.86 14.85 25.50
CA ALA A 148 -10.72 14.80 26.68
C ALA A 148 -9.95 14.33 27.93
N ASP A 149 -9.15 13.28 27.79
CA ASP A 149 -8.32 12.75 28.87
C ASP A 149 -7.24 13.76 29.31
N TYR A 150 -6.63 14.47 28.35
CA TYR A 150 -5.71 15.58 28.64
C TYR A 150 -6.38 16.70 29.42
N LYS A 151 -7.58 17.14 28.99
CA LYS A 151 -8.35 18.17 29.69
C LYS A 151 -8.61 17.78 31.14
N ALA A 152 -9.09 16.56 31.37
CA ALA A 152 -9.35 16.04 32.72
C ALA A 152 -8.05 15.91 33.55
N ALA A 153 -6.94 15.49 32.94
CA ALA A 153 -5.64 15.44 33.62
C ALA A 153 -5.14 16.84 34.01
N ASN A 154 -5.32 17.83 33.12
CA ASN A 154 -4.91 19.20 33.37
C ASN A 154 -5.74 19.84 34.50
N GLU A 155 -7.07 19.62 34.52
CA GLU A 155 -7.95 20.06 35.61
C GLU A 155 -7.54 19.45 36.96
N ARG A 156 -7.04 18.21 37.00
CA ARG A 156 -6.51 17.61 38.24
C ARG A 156 -5.24 18.31 38.73
N CYS A 157 -4.38 18.76 37.81
CA CYS A 157 -3.18 19.53 38.15
C CYS A 157 -3.50 20.89 38.77
N ASP A 158 -4.70 21.45 38.55
CA ASP A 158 -5.10 22.74 39.12
C ASP A 158 -5.22 22.76 40.64
N SER A 159 -5.28 21.58 41.27
CA SER A 159 -5.20 21.44 42.74
C SER A 159 -3.79 21.69 43.31
N LEU A 160 -2.77 21.77 42.45
CA LEU A 160 -1.37 22.00 42.82
C LEU A 160 -0.97 23.47 42.61
N SER A 161 0.20 23.85 43.10
CA SER A 161 0.77 25.19 42.93
C SER A 161 2.29 25.15 42.73
N GLY A 162 2.84 26.18 42.09
CA GLY A 162 4.27 26.31 41.81
C GLY A 162 4.81 25.16 40.96
N ASP A 163 6.06 24.77 41.19
CA ASP A 163 6.78 23.76 40.40
C ASP A 163 6.03 22.42 40.29
N ALA A 164 5.27 22.04 41.34
CA ALA A 164 4.47 20.83 41.34
C ALA A 164 3.34 20.86 40.29
N LYS A 165 2.69 22.03 40.12
CA LYS A 165 1.67 22.23 39.09
C LYS A 165 2.29 22.17 37.69
N ASP A 166 3.38 22.89 37.49
CA ASP A 166 4.06 22.98 36.19
C ASP A 166 4.56 21.60 35.73
N SER A 167 5.15 20.82 36.65
CA SER A 167 5.59 19.45 36.39
C SER A 167 4.42 18.51 36.05
N CYS A 168 3.29 18.65 36.75
CA CYS A 168 2.07 17.88 36.49
C CYS A 168 1.52 18.15 35.07
N GLN A 169 1.41 19.42 34.69
CA GLN A 169 0.91 19.83 33.37
C GLN A 169 1.84 19.38 32.23
N ALA A 170 3.16 19.54 32.42
CA ALA A 170 4.15 19.05 31.45
C ALA A 170 4.06 17.52 31.27
N SER A 171 3.88 16.79 32.36
CA SER A 171 3.71 15.32 32.32
C SER A 171 2.40 14.92 31.64
N ALA A 172 1.30 15.63 31.88
CA ALA A 172 0.03 15.41 31.20
C ALA A 172 0.16 15.65 29.69
N LYS A 173 0.81 16.76 29.29
CA LYS A 173 1.06 17.09 27.90
C LYS A 173 1.86 15.98 27.18
N ALA A 174 2.96 15.53 27.81
CA ALA A 174 3.78 14.44 27.29
C ALA A 174 3.01 13.11 27.20
N ARG A 175 2.16 12.79 28.19
CA ARG A 175 1.39 11.54 28.24
C ARG A 175 0.30 11.45 27.17
N TYR A 176 -0.32 12.58 26.81
CA TYR A 176 -1.45 12.63 25.90
C TYR A 176 -1.12 13.23 24.52
N PHE A 177 0.18 13.47 24.25
CA PHE A 177 0.69 13.96 22.97
C PHE A 177 0.04 15.27 22.50
N GLN A 178 -0.22 16.19 23.44
CA GLN A 178 -0.74 17.55 23.19
C GLN A 178 0.41 18.56 23.13
#